data_AF-A0A7J4A9Z7-F1
#
_entry.id   AF-A0A7J4A9Z7-F1
#
_cell.length_a   1.000
_cell.length_b   1.000
_cell.length_c   1.000
_cell.angle_alpha   90.00
_cell.angle_beta   90.00
_cell.angle_gamma   90.00
#
_symmetry.space_group_name_H-M   'P 1'
#
loop_
_entity.id
_entity.type
_entity.pdbx_description
1 polymer ?
#
loop_
_entity_poly.entity_id
_entity_poly.type
_entity_poly.pdbx_seq_one_letter_code
_entity_poly.pdbx_strand_id
1 'polypeptide(L)'
;MKLNAYTATLIPEPPEASTVKTLTLIAGILSLIFGIVLLIFGVITLIVLVGIIYIVIGIIDILIYTNCNAIRRLVNERRYEEAKSKTLVWMILGFIFGGIIVGVLLLVAYLKYDDLIRHSQPAVYQPPPPPG
;
A
#
# COMPACT_ATOMS: atom_id res chain seq x y z
N MET A 1 36.25 19.67 -6.34
CA MET A 1 35.90 19.23 -4.98
C MET A 1 34.48 18.67 -5.01
N LYS A 2 34.31 17.36 -5.18
CA LYS A 2 33.02 16.65 -5.18
C LYS A 2 33.02 15.63 -4.03
N LEU A 3 32.92 16.13 -2.81
CA LEU A 3 32.26 15.39 -1.74
C LEU A 3 30.83 15.94 -1.75
N ASN A 4 29.78 15.13 -1.83
CA ASN A 4 28.72 15.06 -0.79
C ASN A 4 27.51 14.20 -1.26
N ALA A 5 27.67 13.31 -2.24
CA ALA A 5 26.53 12.52 -2.75
C ALA A 5 26.37 11.13 -2.10
N TYR A 6 27.38 10.66 -1.36
CA TYR A 6 27.40 9.30 -0.78
C TYR A 6 26.95 9.24 0.69
N THR A 7 26.69 10.37 1.34
CA THR A 7 26.33 10.43 2.77
C THR A 7 24.85 10.18 3.06
N ALA A 8 23.98 10.03 2.05
CA ALA A 8 22.54 9.85 2.26
C ALA A 8 22.05 8.38 2.29
N THR A 9 22.92 7.39 2.01
CA THR A 9 22.49 5.99 1.73
C THR A 9 23.08 4.94 2.67
N LEU A 10 23.52 5.29 3.88
CA LEU A 10 24.09 4.31 4.82
C LEU A 10 23.06 3.65 5.76
N ILE A 11 21.77 3.98 5.64
CA ILE A 11 20.71 3.29 6.37
C ILE A 11 20.09 2.28 5.40
N PRO A 12 20.44 0.98 5.49
CA PRO A 12 19.84 -0.05 4.65
C PRO A 12 18.31 -0.03 4.80
N GLU A 13 17.59 -0.14 3.68
CA GLU A 13 16.13 -0.21 3.71
C GLU A 13 15.70 -1.47 4.48
N PRO A 14 14.82 -1.36 5.48
CA PRO A 14 14.34 -2.52 6.21
C PRO A 14 13.70 -3.55 5.25
N PRO A 15 13.99 -4.85 5.37
CA PRO A 15 13.43 -5.88 4.49
C PRO A 15 11.89 -5.88 4.50
N GLU A 16 11.27 -5.39 5.58
CA GLU A 16 9.84 -5.18 5.68
C GLU A 16 9.31 -4.16 4.66
N ALA A 17 10.03 -3.06 4.39
CA ALA A 17 9.60 -2.03 3.43
C ALA A 17 9.51 -2.59 2.01
N SER A 18 10.51 -3.37 1.61
CA SER A 18 10.51 -4.08 0.33
C SER A 18 9.33 -5.06 0.23
N THR A 19 9.03 -5.76 1.33
CA THR A 19 7.89 -6.69 1.37
C THR A 19 6.55 -5.95 1.22
N VAL A 20 6.35 -4.87 1.97
CA VAL A 20 5.12 -4.05 1.90
C VAL A 20 4.93 -3.47 0.50
N LYS A 21 5.99 -2.96 -0.13
CA LYS A 21 5.94 -2.48 -1.51
C LYS A 21 5.52 -3.58 -2.48
N THR A 22 6.05 -4.78 -2.32
CA THR A 22 5.73 -5.94 -3.18
C THR A 22 4.28 -6.39 -2.99
N LEU A 23 3.83 -6.55 -1.74
CA LEU A 23 2.45 -6.94 -1.43
C LEU A 23 1.45 -5.91 -1.97
N THR A 24 1.72 -4.62 -1.75
CA THR A 24 0.87 -3.52 -2.23
C THR A 24 0.86 -3.45 -3.77
N LEU A 25 1.98 -3.76 -4.41
CA LEU A 25 2.08 -3.84 -5.87
C LEU A 25 1.23 -4.99 -6.42
N ILE A 26 1.36 -6.19 -5.85
CA ILE A 26 0.58 -7.35 -6.30
C ILE A 26 -0.91 -7.09 -6.09
N ALA A 27 -1.31 -6.56 -4.92
CA ALA A 27 -2.69 -6.18 -4.65
C ALA A 27 -3.22 -5.16 -5.67
N GLY A 28 -2.43 -4.13 -5.98
CA GLY A 28 -2.78 -3.14 -6.99
C GLY A 28 -2.96 -3.76 -8.38
N ILE A 29 -2.02 -4.61 -8.83
CA ILE A 29 -2.10 -5.24 -10.15
C ILE A 29 -3.34 -6.15 -10.25
N LEU A 30 -3.61 -6.94 -9.21
CA LEU A 30 -4.80 -7.79 -9.20
C LEU A 30 -6.08 -6.98 -9.30
N SER A 31 -6.19 -5.91 -8.50
CA SER A 31 -7.34 -5.01 -8.56
C SER A 31 -7.46 -4.36 -9.94
N LEU A 32 -6.36 -3.94 -10.57
CA LEU A 32 -6.39 -3.41 -11.94
C LEU A 32 -6.91 -4.43 -12.95
N ILE A 33 -6.47 -5.68 -12.88
CA ILE A 33 -6.93 -6.75 -13.77
C ILE A 33 -8.44 -6.98 -13.57
N PHE A 34 -8.89 -7.10 -12.32
CA PHE A 34 -10.32 -7.23 -12.02
C PHE A 34 -11.13 -6.04 -12.53
N GLY A 35 -10.64 -4.82 -12.32
CA GLY A 35 -11.31 -3.61 -12.75
C GLY A 35 -11.48 -3.52 -14.27
N ILE A 36 -10.45 -3.89 -15.03
CA ILE A 36 -10.52 -3.93 -16.50
C ILE A 36 -11.52 -4.99 -16.98
N VAL A 37 -11.47 -6.19 -16.40
CA VAL A 37 -12.42 -7.27 -16.74
C VAL A 37 -13.86 -6.83 -16.45
N LEU A 38 -14.11 -6.26 -15.27
CA LEU A 38 -15.43 -5.76 -14.87
C LEU A 38 -15.91 -4.61 -15.75
N LEU A 39 -15.02 -3.71 -16.17
CA LEU A 39 -15.37 -2.65 -17.12
C LEU A 39 -15.81 -3.21 -18.48
N ILE A 40 -15.06 -4.16 -19.03
CA ILE A 40 -15.40 -4.78 -20.32
C ILE A 40 -16.76 -5.51 -20.21
N PHE A 41 -16.94 -6.32 -19.17
CA PHE A 41 -18.21 -6.99 -18.91
C PHE A 41 -19.36 -6.00 -18.68
N GLY A 42 -19.10 -4.91 -17.96
CA GLY A 42 -20.08 -3.86 -17.70
C GLY A 42 -20.54 -3.15 -18.96
N VAL A 43 -19.63 -2.87 -19.89
CA VAL A 43 -19.96 -2.29 -21.20
C VAL A 43 -20.78 -3.28 -22.04
N ILE A 44 -20.41 -4.56 -22.08
CA ILE A 44 -21.14 -5.60 -22.82
C ILE A 44 -22.57 -5.77 -22.27
N THR A 45 -22.74 -5.71 -20.95
CA THR A 45 -24.02 -5.95 -20.27
C THR A 45 -24.84 -4.67 -20.03
N LEU A 46 -24.39 -3.53 -20.58
CA LEU A 46 -25.02 -2.22 -20.38
C LEU A 46 -26.48 -2.18 -20.87
N ILE A 47 -26.79 -2.96 -21.92
CA ILE A 47 -28.14 -3.13 -22.47
C ILE A 47 -29.16 -3.60 -21.43
N VAL A 48 -28.71 -4.33 -20.40
CA VAL A 48 -29.59 -4.96 -19.38
C VAL A 48 -29.71 -4.10 -18.12
N LEU A 49 -29.25 -2.83 -18.11
CA LEU A 49 -29.17 -1.93 -16.94
C LEU A 49 -28.26 -2.42 -15.78
N VAL A 50 -27.96 -3.72 -15.70
CA VAL A 50 -27.03 -4.33 -14.72
C VAL A 50 -25.58 -3.91 -14.98
N GLY A 51 -25.22 -3.59 -16.22
CA GLY A 51 -23.85 -3.19 -16.61
C GLY A 51 -23.30 -1.99 -15.85
N ILE A 52 -24.17 -1.08 -15.39
CA ILE A 52 -23.77 0.10 -14.60
C ILE A 52 -23.06 -0.32 -13.30
N ILE A 53 -23.53 -1.38 -12.63
CA ILE A 53 -22.94 -1.87 -11.39
C ILE A 53 -21.50 -2.33 -11.63
N TYR A 54 -21.28 -3.11 -12.69
CA TYR A 54 -19.95 -3.59 -13.05
C TYR A 54 -18.99 -2.46 -13.45
N ILE A 55 -19.50 -1.42 -14.12
CA ILE A 55 -18.71 -0.22 -14.45
C ILE A 55 -18.28 0.51 -13.18
N VAL A 56 -19.20 0.71 -12.22
CA VAL A 56 -18.88 1.37 -10.94
C VAL A 56 -17.84 0.59 -10.15
N ILE A 57 -18.01 -0.73 -10.02
CA ILE A 57 -17.02 -1.58 -9.33
C ILE A 57 -15.67 -1.53 -10.05
N GLY A 58 -15.66 -1.61 -11.39
CA GLY A 58 -14.43 -1.53 -12.17
C GLY A 58 -13.68 -0.21 -12.02
N ILE A 59 -14.41 0.91 -11.88
CA ILE A 59 -13.80 2.22 -11.58
C ILE A 59 -13.17 2.23 -10.18
N ILE A 60 -13.84 1.63 -9.19
CA ILE A 60 -13.31 1.54 -7.82
C ILE A 60 -12.02 0.72 -7.79
N ASP A 61 -11.95 -0.37 -8.56
CA ASP A 61 -10.74 -1.18 -8.71
C ASP A 61 -9.56 -0.39 -9.31
N ILE A 62 -9.82 0.43 -10.32
CA ILE A 62 -8.81 1.36 -10.86
C ILE A 62 -8.36 2.34 -9.77
N LEU A 63 -9.29 2.83 -8.95
CA LEU A 63 -8.99 3.73 -7.85
C LEU A 63 -8.12 3.05 -6.77
N ILE A 64 -8.38 1.79 -6.45
CA ILE A 64 -7.53 0.98 -5.56
C ILE A 64 -6.10 0.89 -6.13
N TYR A 65 -5.93 0.58 -7.42
CA TYR A 65 -4.63 0.52 -8.06
C TYR A 65 -3.84 1.84 -7.93
N THR A 66 -4.48 2.97 -8.25
CA THR A 66 -3.83 4.28 -8.13
C THR A 66 -3.39 4.57 -6.70
N ASN A 67 -4.16 4.13 -5.70
CA ASN A 67 -3.85 4.33 -4.30
C ASN A 67 -2.77 3.39 -3.78
N CYS A 68 -2.70 2.15 -4.25
CA CYS A 68 -1.56 1.26 -4.02
C CYS A 68 -0.26 1.92 -4.47
N ASN A 69 -0.27 2.62 -5.61
CA ASN A 69 0.90 3.37 -6.07
C ASN A 69 1.24 4.56 -5.16
N ALA A 70 0.22 5.28 -4.66
CA ALA A 70 0.41 6.37 -3.70
C ALA A 70 0.98 5.86 -2.35
N ILE A 71 0.50 4.72 -1.85
CA ILE A 71 1.01 4.07 -0.64
C ILE A 71 2.49 3.72 -0.82
N ARG A 72 2.88 3.12 -1.96
CA ARG A 72 4.29 2.81 -2.26
C ARG A 72 5.16 4.07 -2.27
N ARG A 73 4.64 5.19 -2.76
CA ARG A 73 5.35 6.48 -2.70
C ARG A 73 5.59 6.93 -1.25
N LEU A 74 4.59 6.82 -0.38
CA LEU A 74 4.74 7.14 1.05
C LEU A 74 5.76 6.24 1.76
N VAL A 75 5.81 4.94 1.40
CA VAL A 75 6.84 4.02 1.90
C VAL A 75 8.24 4.45 1.43
N ASN A 76 8.39 4.89 0.18
CA ASN A 76 9.65 5.44 -0.32
C ASN A 76 10.07 6.74 0.41
N GLU A 77 9.09 7.57 0.79
CA GLU A 77 9.28 8.80 1.56
C GLU A 77 9.54 8.54 3.06
N ARG A 78 9.61 7.28 3.50
CA ARG A 78 9.71 6.86 4.92
C ARG A 78 8.55 7.34 5.82
N ARG A 79 7.42 7.72 5.21
CA ARG A 79 6.19 8.14 5.92
C ARG A 79 5.33 6.93 6.25
N TYR A 80 5.84 6.04 7.10
CA TYR A 80 5.24 4.74 7.36
C TYR A 80 3.89 4.81 8.08
N GLU A 81 3.70 5.76 8.99
CA GLU A 81 2.41 5.95 9.69
C GLU A 81 1.28 6.34 8.74
N GLU A 82 1.57 7.26 7.81
CA GLU A 82 0.59 7.69 6.82
C GLU A 82 0.33 6.62 5.76
N ALA A 83 1.38 5.92 5.33
CA ALA A 83 1.25 4.76 4.45
C ALA A 83 0.36 3.67 5.10
N LYS A 84 0.52 3.42 6.41
CA LYS A 84 -0.29 2.48 7.18
C LYS A 84 -1.77 2.88 7.24
N SER A 85 -2.07 4.12 7.65
CA SER A 85 -3.45 4.63 7.70
C SER A 85 -4.13 4.57 6.33
N LYS A 86 -3.41 4.94 5.26
CA LYS A 86 -3.94 4.87 3.90
C LYS A 86 -4.17 3.42 3.47
N THR A 87 -3.25 2.51 3.78
CA THR A 87 -3.40 1.08 3.50
C THR A 87 -4.65 0.50 4.18
N LEU A 88 -4.97 0.90 5.41
CA LEU A 88 -6.18 0.44 6.11
C LEU A 88 -7.46 0.80 5.35
N VAL A 89 -7.60 2.06 4.91
CA VAL A 89 -8.78 2.51 4.18
C VAL A 89 -8.94 1.72 2.88
N TRP A 90 -7.85 1.57 2.12
CA TRP A 90 -7.88 0.83 0.86
C TRP A 90 -8.03 -0.67 1.02
N MET A 91 -7.57 -1.24 2.12
CA MET A 91 -7.80 -2.63 2.49
C MET A 91 -9.30 -2.89 2.69
N ILE A 92 -9.98 -2.04 3.47
CA ILE A 92 -11.43 -2.17 3.71
C ILE A 92 -12.19 -2.05 2.38
N LEU A 93 -11.85 -1.05 1.56
CA LEU A 93 -12.45 -0.90 0.22
C LEU A 93 -12.12 -2.09 -0.69
N GLY A 94 -10.90 -2.63 -0.61
CA GLY A 94 -10.46 -3.81 -1.34
C GLY A 94 -11.27 -5.06 -0.98
N PHE A 95 -11.60 -5.26 0.29
CA PHE A 95 -12.48 -6.37 0.71
C PHE A 95 -13.90 -6.23 0.16
N ILE A 96 -14.44 -5.00 0.15
CA ILE A 96 -15.82 -4.75 -0.28
C ILE A 96 -15.95 -4.81 -1.80
N PHE A 97 -14.99 -4.24 -2.54
CA PHE A 97 -15.10 -4.03 -3.99
C PHE A 97 -14.14 -4.89 -4.82
N GLY A 98 -12.89 -5.05 -4.40
CA GLY A 98 -11.86 -5.82 -5.12
C GLY A 98 -11.80 -7.32 -4.77
N GLY A 99 -12.63 -7.75 -3.81
CA GLY A 99 -12.72 -9.13 -3.35
C GLY A 99 -11.69 -9.52 -2.28
N ILE A 100 -11.84 -10.76 -1.78
CA ILE A 100 -11.10 -11.27 -0.61
C ILE A 100 -9.58 -11.28 -0.86
N ILE A 101 -9.13 -11.65 -2.05
CA ILE A 101 -7.69 -11.77 -2.35
C ILE A 101 -6.99 -10.42 -2.23
N VAL A 102 -7.57 -9.37 -2.82
CA VAL A 102 -7.02 -8.00 -2.77
C VAL A 102 -7.03 -7.49 -1.33
N GLY A 103 -8.14 -7.68 -0.61
CA GLY A 103 -8.26 -7.32 0.80
C GLY A 103 -7.20 -8.01 1.68
N VAL A 104 -7.00 -9.32 1.51
CA VAL A 104 -6.02 -10.10 2.29
C VAL A 104 -4.59 -9.64 2.00
N LEU A 105 -4.24 -9.36 0.75
CA LEU A 105 -2.89 -8.86 0.43
C LEU A 105 -2.62 -7.50 1.08
N LEU A 106 -3.61 -6.59 1.06
CA LEU A 106 -3.52 -5.30 1.73
C LEU A 106 -3.50 -5.45 3.26
N LEU A 107 -4.18 -6.45 3.82
CA LEU A 107 -4.12 -6.79 5.25
C LEU A 107 -2.72 -7.26 5.65
N VAL A 108 -2.10 -8.15 4.88
CA VAL A 108 -0.72 -8.59 5.17
C VAL A 108 0.26 -7.42 5.06
N ALA A 109 0.05 -6.53 4.08
CA ALA A 109 0.82 -5.30 3.98
C ALA A 109 0.60 -4.39 5.21
N TYR A 110 -0.64 -4.25 5.66
CA TYR A 110 -1.03 -3.47 6.84
C TYR A 110 -0.31 -3.94 8.11
N LEU A 111 -0.28 -5.25 8.36
CA LEU A 111 0.35 -5.84 9.55
C LEU A 111 1.87 -5.62 9.58
N LYS A 112 2.53 -5.63 8.42
CA LYS A 112 3.97 -5.36 8.34
C LYS A 112 4.37 -3.91 8.64
N TYR A 113 3.43 -2.96 8.63
CA TYR A 113 3.76 -1.58 8.98
C TYR A 113 4.14 -1.41 10.45
N ASP A 114 3.64 -2.25 11.36
CA ASP A 114 3.99 -2.17 12.78
C ASP A 114 5.48 -2.43 13.00
N ASP A 115 6.01 -3.46 12.35
CA ASP A 115 7.44 -3.75 12.37
C ASP A 115 8.24 -2.62 11.70
N LEU A 116 7.78 -2.09 10.57
CA LEU A 116 8.42 -0.96 9.89
C LEU A 116 8.54 0.29 10.75
N ILE A 117 7.45 0.67 11.41
CA ILE A 117 7.40 1.84 12.27
C ILE A 117 8.37 1.65 13.44
N ARG A 118 8.37 0.47 14.06
CA ARG A 118 9.28 0.12 15.16
C ARG A 118 10.76 0.19 14.76
N HIS A 119 11.12 -0.33 13.58
CA HIS A 119 12.50 -0.27 13.07
C HIS A 119 12.91 1.14 12.61
N SER A 120 11.95 1.99 12.28
CA SER A 120 12.21 3.36 11.82
C SER A 120 12.37 4.39 12.95
N GLN A 121 11.94 4.07 14.17
CA GLN A 121 12.08 4.97 15.33
C GLN A 121 13.53 4.94 15.86
N PRO A 122 14.20 6.10 16.00
CA PRO A 122 15.53 6.16 16.59
C PRO A 122 15.47 5.71 18.06
N ALA A 123 16.41 4.85 18.47
CA ALA A 123 16.54 4.44 19.86
C ALA A 123 16.71 5.69 20.74
N VAL A 124 15.72 5.96 21.59
CA VAL A 124 15.79 7.07 22.55
C VAL A 124 16.95 6.76 23.50
N TYR A 125 18.04 7.50 23.39
CA TYR A 125 19.17 7.36 24.31
C TYR A 125 18.71 7.72 25.71
N GLN A 126 18.51 6.72 26.58
CA GLN A 126 18.36 6.95 28.01
C GLN A 126 19.75 7.15 28.61
N PRO A 127 20.08 8.33 29.16
CA PRO A 127 21.35 8.50 29.87
C PRO A 127 21.39 7.53 31.06
N PRO A 128 22.56 6.94 31.37
CA PRO A 128 22.70 6.02 32.49
C PRO A 128 22.30 6.72 33.80
N PRO A 129 21.65 6.00 34.74
CA PRO A 129 21.24 6.58 36.01
C PRO A 129 22.44 7.18 36.74
N PRO A 130 22.29 8.35 37.41
CA PRO A 130 23.38 9.00 38.12
C PRO A 130 24.02 8.04 39.12
N PRO A 131 25.36 7.99 39.22
CA PRO A 131 26.03 7.29 40.32
C PRO A 131 25.56 7.89 41.65
N GLY A 132 25.02 7.02 42.53
CA GLY A 132 24.66 7.38 43.90
C GLY A 132 25.84 7.46 44.83
#